data_AF-A0A9N7ATR3-F1
#
_entry.id   AF-A0A9N7ATR3-F1
#
_cell.length_a   1.000
_cell.length_b   1.000
_cell.length_c   1.000
_cell.angle_alpha   90.00
_cell.angle_beta   90.00
_cell.angle_gamma   90.00
#
_symmetry.space_group_name_H-M   'P 1'
#
loop_
_entity.id
_entity.type
_entity.pdbx_description
1 polymer ?
#
loop_
_entity_poly.entity_id
_entity_poly.type
_entity_poly.pdbx_seq_one_letter_code
_entity_poly.pdbx_strand_id
1 'polypeptide(L)'
;MIVHDTTEDTGETFDISLILKYSDWAKMPKADPAFLKIHYGRDGKLNKLSLPNPPIIFYNQWYPALTVYKGELCSLPISSGYYRYLNKKILENNGSIEISHVDPEFTIELLGE
;
A
#
# COMPACT_ATOMS: atom_id res chain seq x y z
N MET A 1 2.86 2.87 12.34
CA MET A 1 2.81 4.27 11.88
C MET A 1 1.37 4.54 11.48
N ILE A 2 0.76 5.60 12.00
CA ILE A 2 -0.58 6.03 11.59
C ILE A 2 -0.36 7.17 10.59
N VAL A 3 -0.79 6.98 9.36
CA VAL A 3 -0.85 8.04 8.37
C VAL A 3 -2.24 8.69 8.50
N HIS A 4 -2.38 9.99 8.32
CA HIS A 4 -3.69 10.64 8.38
C HIS A 4 -4.33 10.63 6.99
N ASP A 5 -5.64 10.49 6.88
CA ASP A 5 -6.36 10.59 5.60
C ASP A 5 -6.45 12.03 5.07
N THR A 6 -6.20 13.01 5.94
CA THR A 6 -6.11 14.43 5.62
C THR A 6 -4.84 15.05 6.21
N THR A 7 -4.23 15.96 5.46
CA THR A 7 -3.24 16.92 5.93
C THR A 7 -3.86 18.31 6.00
N GLU A 8 -3.13 19.30 6.53
CA GLU A 8 -3.53 20.71 6.36
C GLU A 8 -3.63 21.04 4.87
N ASP A 9 -4.61 21.87 4.50
CA ASP A 9 -4.70 22.45 3.16
C ASP A 9 -3.57 23.47 3.02
N THR A 10 -2.51 23.05 2.35
CA THR A 10 -1.35 23.88 2.06
C THR A 10 -1.42 24.50 0.67
N GLY A 11 -2.45 24.18 -0.13
CA GLY A 11 -2.49 24.47 -1.57
C GLY A 11 -1.49 23.67 -2.41
N GLU A 12 -0.71 22.77 -1.79
CA GLU A 12 0.31 21.94 -2.43
C GLU A 12 -0.05 20.46 -2.38
N THR A 13 0.53 19.67 -3.29
CA THR A 13 0.42 18.21 -3.25
C THR A 13 1.48 17.64 -2.32
N PHE A 14 1.17 16.55 -1.61
CA PHE A 14 2.09 15.90 -0.70
C PHE A 14 2.12 14.39 -0.93
N ASP A 15 3.31 13.80 -0.92
CA ASP A 15 3.53 12.38 -1.22
C ASP A 15 4.31 11.70 -0.09
N ILE A 16 3.79 10.55 0.37
CA ILE A 16 4.48 9.65 1.28
C ILE A 16 4.86 8.38 0.50
N SER A 17 6.13 8.00 0.53
CA SER A 17 6.61 6.74 -0.04
C SER A 17 7.11 5.81 1.06
N LEU A 18 6.46 4.65 1.20
CA LEU A 18 6.77 3.66 2.23
C LEU A 18 7.36 2.41 1.58
N ILE A 19 8.61 2.10 1.91
CA ILE A 19 9.34 0.95 1.35
C ILE A 19 8.71 -0.34 1.86
N LEU A 20 8.44 -1.29 0.96
CA LEU A 20 8.01 -2.64 1.29
C LEU A 20 9.12 -3.43 1.97
N LYS A 21 8.75 -4.48 2.69
CA LYS A 21 9.71 -5.46 3.22
C LYS A 21 9.38 -6.82 2.64
N TYR A 22 10.37 -7.69 2.50
CA TYR A 22 10.08 -9.11 2.25
C TYR A 22 9.36 -9.73 3.46
N SER A 23 8.64 -10.82 3.25
CA SER A 23 7.86 -11.50 4.29
C SER A 23 8.73 -12.04 5.44
N ASP A 24 10.02 -12.30 5.18
CA ASP A 24 11.05 -12.66 6.16
C ASP A 24 11.61 -11.45 6.94
N TRP A 25 11.03 -10.26 6.74
CA TRP A 25 11.45 -8.98 7.29
C TRP A 25 12.78 -8.43 6.74
N ALA A 26 13.36 -9.06 5.73
CA ALA A 26 14.52 -8.52 5.04
C ALA A 26 14.18 -7.18 4.38
N LYS A 27 15.15 -6.26 4.40
CA LYS A 27 15.03 -4.97 3.73
C LYS A 27 15.13 -5.18 2.23
N MET A 28 14.28 -4.48 1.47
CA MET A 28 14.42 -4.45 0.02
C MET A 28 15.77 -3.87 -0.41
N PRO A 29 16.34 -4.36 -1.53
CA PRO A 29 17.59 -3.85 -2.07
C PRO A 29 17.45 -2.37 -2.45
N LYS A 30 18.48 -1.56 -2.14
CA LYS A 30 18.48 -0.12 -2.46
C LYS A 30 18.44 0.17 -3.97
N ALA A 31 18.92 -0.77 -4.78
CA ALA A 31 18.97 -0.61 -6.23
C ALA A 31 17.58 -0.72 -6.88
N ASP A 32 16.64 -1.38 -6.23
CA ASP A 32 15.31 -1.67 -6.78
C ASP A 32 14.25 -1.81 -5.68
N PRO A 33 13.92 -0.72 -4.97
CA PRO A 33 12.89 -0.74 -3.93
C PRO A 33 11.48 -0.69 -4.53
N ALA A 34 10.56 -1.45 -3.95
CA ALA A 34 9.12 -1.27 -4.15
C ALA A 34 8.50 -0.45 -3.01
N PHE A 35 7.45 0.32 -3.34
CA PHE A 35 6.82 1.24 -2.40
C PHE A 35 5.31 1.13 -2.42
N LEU A 36 4.71 1.34 -1.25
CA LEU A 36 3.37 1.89 -1.13
C LEU A 36 3.51 3.42 -1.16
N LYS A 37 2.89 4.06 -2.15
CA LYS A 37 2.84 5.53 -2.23
C LYS A 37 1.45 6.03 -1.88
N ILE A 38 1.40 7.07 -1.07
CA ILE A 38 0.19 7.73 -0.59
C ILE A 38 0.26 9.18 -1.04
N HIS A 39 -0.71 9.61 -1.84
CA HIS A 39 -0.73 10.92 -2.49
C HIS A 39 -1.89 11.75 -1.96
N TYR A 40 -1.59 12.99 -1.57
CA TYR A 40 -2.55 13.99 -1.12
C TYR A 40 -2.69 15.09 -2.15
N GLY A 41 -3.94 15.44 -2.45
CA GLY A 41 -4.29 16.57 -3.30
C GLY A 41 -4.01 17.90 -2.61
N ARG A 42 -4.15 18.98 -3.40
CA ARG A 42 -3.98 20.35 -2.90
C ARG A 42 -4.94 20.73 -1.79
N ASP A 43 -6.09 20.05 -1.73
CA ASP A 43 -7.10 20.20 -0.67
C ASP A 43 -6.74 19.42 0.61
N GLY A 44 -5.51 18.89 0.71
CA GLY A 44 -5.03 18.10 1.83
C GLY A 44 -5.62 16.70 1.91
N LYS A 45 -6.44 16.27 0.93
CA LYS A 45 -7.12 14.97 1.00
C LYS A 45 -6.35 13.89 0.25
N LEU A 46 -6.38 12.68 0.81
CA LEU A 46 -5.93 11.47 0.11
C LEU A 46 -6.69 11.32 -1.23
N ASN A 47 -5.97 11.33 -2.35
CA ASN A 47 -6.57 11.21 -3.67
C ASN A 47 -5.98 10.07 -4.52
N LYS A 48 -4.83 9.50 -4.13
CA LYS A 48 -4.25 8.37 -4.85
C LYS A 48 -3.41 7.46 -3.95
N LEU A 49 -3.53 6.15 -4.18
CA LEU A 49 -2.64 5.14 -3.66
C LEU A 49 -1.94 4.49 -4.84
N SER A 50 -0.63 4.32 -4.77
CA SER A 50 0.13 3.59 -5.78
C SER A 50 0.80 2.39 -5.13
N LEU A 51 0.58 1.22 -5.70
CA LEU A 51 1.10 -0.08 -5.26
C LEU A 51 1.88 -0.72 -6.40
N PRO A 52 2.86 -1.59 -6.12
CA PRO A 52 3.46 -2.41 -7.16
C PRO A 52 2.39 -3.32 -7.76
N ASN A 53 1.74 -4.16 -6.96
CA ASN A 53 0.77 -5.17 -7.39
C ASN A 53 -0.50 -5.11 -6.51
N PRO A 54 -1.65 -5.71 -6.88
CA PRO A 54 -2.81 -5.78 -6.01
C PRO A 54 -2.46 -6.38 -4.64
N PRO A 55 -2.99 -5.82 -3.55
CA PRO A 55 -2.64 -6.28 -2.22
C PRO A 55 -3.52 -7.45 -1.78
N ILE A 56 -2.95 -8.28 -0.91
CA ILE A 56 -3.62 -9.38 -0.23
C ILE A 56 -4.04 -8.87 1.14
N ILE A 57 -5.34 -8.86 1.39
CA ILE A 57 -5.94 -8.26 2.58
C ILE A 57 -6.59 -9.35 3.42
N PHE A 58 -6.09 -9.55 4.63
CA PHE A 58 -6.61 -10.55 5.55
C PHE A 58 -7.90 -10.10 6.23
N TYR A 59 -8.75 -11.06 6.61
CA TYR A 59 -9.93 -10.79 7.45
C TYR A 59 -9.54 -10.12 8.77
N ASN A 60 -8.54 -10.68 9.47
CA ASN A 60 -7.95 -10.09 10.67
C ASN A 60 -7.27 -8.75 10.34
N GLN A 61 -7.88 -7.67 10.83
CA GLN A 61 -7.44 -6.29 10.56
C GLN A 61 -6.03 -5.96 11.06
N TRP A 62 -5.52 -6.73 12.03
CA TRP A 62 -4.21 -6.51 12.64
C TRP A 62 -3.07 -7.13 11.85
N TYR A 63 -3.36 -8.07 10.94
CA TYR A 63 -2.34 -8.67 10.09
C TYR A 63 -1.82 -7.67 9.07
N PRO A 64 -0.53 -7.73 8.70
CA PRO A 64 0.02 -6.88 7.66
C PRO A 64 -0.74 -7.10 6.35
N ALA A 65 -0.98 -6.02 5.59
CA ALA A 65 -1.37 -6.19 4.21
C ALA A 65 -0.15 -6.69 3.42
N LEU A 66 -0.34 -7.64 2.52
CA LEU A 66 0.77 -8.18 1.72
C LEU A 66 0.60 -7.82 0.25
N THR A 67 1.64 -8.03 -0.54
CA THR A 67 1.59 -7.99 -2.00
C THR A 67 2.71 -8.86 -2.56
N VAL A 68 2.69 -9.16 -3.85
CA VAL A 68 3.80 -9.83 -4.53
C VAL A 68 4.57 -8.79 -5.32
N TYR A 69 5.90 -8.85 -5.26
CA TYR A 69 6.78 -8.04 -6.09
C TYR A 69 7.90 -8.91 -6.63
N LYS A 70 7.97 -9.08 -7.95
CA LYS A 70 8.99 -9.89 -8.65
C LYS A 70 9.03 -11.34 -8.17
N GLY A 71 7.86 -11.91 -7.93
CA GLY A 71 7.70 -13.30 -7.47
C GLY A 71 7.94 -13.51 -5.98
N GLU A 72 8.30 -12.47 -5.22
CA GLU A 72 8.54 -12.55 -3.79
C GLU A 72 7.36 -11.98 -2.99
N LEU A 73 6.98 -12.67 -1.91
CA LEU A 73 5.94 -12.20 -1.00
C LEU A 73 6.49 -11.04 -0.17
N CYS A 74 5.82 -9.90 -0.27
CA CYS A 74 6.20 -8.67 0.39
C CYS A 74 5.12 -8.21 1.38
N SER A 75 5.57 -7.70 2.51
CA SER A 75 4.73 -7.00 3.47
C SER A 75 4.64 -5.52 3.11
N LEU A 76 3.40 -5.02 2.97
CA LEU A 76 3.14 -3.59 2.96
C LEU A 76 3.39 -3.04 4.37
N PRO A 77 3.92 -1.82 4.50
CA PRO A 77 4.22 -1.19 5.79
C PRO A 77 2.96 -0.67 6.53
N ILE A 78 1.82 -1.34 6.35
CA ILE A 78 0.51 -1.05 6.93
C ILE A 78 -0.27 -2.34 7.20
N SER A 79 -1.24 -2.29 8.11
CA SER A 79 -2.11 -3.44 8.37
C SER A 79 -3.23 -3.56 7.32
N SER A 80 -3.83 -4.75 7.24
CA SER A 80 -5.00 -5.06 6.40
C SER A 80 -6.18 -4.14 6.72
N GLY A 81 -6.41 -3.87 8.01
CA GLY A 81 -7.46 -2.93 8.44
C GLY A 81 -7.19 -1.50 7.98
N TYR A 82 -5.93 -1.06 8.09
CA TYR A 82 -5.56 0.29 7.71
C TYR A 82 -5.57 0.49 6.18
N TYR A 83 -5.20 -0.53 5.41
CA TYR A 83 -5.39 -0.51 3.96
C TYR A 83 -6.86 -0.36 3.56
N ARG A 84 -7.77 -1.12 4.19
CA ARG A 84 -9.22 -0.98 3.95
C ARG A 84 -9.71 0.44 4.22
N TYR A 85 -9.22 1.06 5.29
CA TYR A 85 -9.53 2.45 5.62
C TYR A 85 -9.04 3.43 4.54
N LEU A 86 -7.79 3.32 4.09
CA LEU A 86 -7.25 4.17 3.02
C LEU A 86 -8.02 3.99 1.70
N ASN A 87 -8.34 2.74 1.34
CA ASN A 87 -9.14 2.45 0.15
C ASN A 87 -10.53 3.10 0.22
N LYS A 88 -11.21 2.98 1.37
CA LYS A 88 -12.49 3.65 1.60
C LYS A 88 -12.37 5.17 1.41
N LYS A 89 -11.31 5.77 1.95
CA LYS A 89 -11.08 7.23 1.84
C LYS A 89 -10.82 7.69 0.42
N ILE A 90 -10.10 6.90 -0.36
CA ILE A 90 -9.94 7.17 -1.80
C ILE A 90 -11.28 7.20 -2.51
N LEU A 91 -12.15 6.23 -2.25
CA LEU A 91 -13.46 6.17 -2.88
C LEU A 91 -14.33 7.37 -2.47
N GLU A 92 -14.31 7.76 -1.19
CA GLU A 92 -15.01 8.95 -0.68
C GLU A 92 -14.51 10.25 -1.34
N ASN A 93 -13.23 10.31 -1.70
CA ASN A 93 -12.59 11.50 -2.28
C ASN A 93 -12.54 11.49 -3.82
N ASN A 94 -13.22 10.54 -4.49
CA ASN A 94 -13.12 10.32 -5.95
C ASN A 94 -11.66 10.17 -6.44
N GLY A 95 -10.83 9.54 -5.63
CA GLY A 95 -9.44 9.26 -5.94
C GLY A 95 -9.24 8.03 -6.82
N SER A 96 -8.00 7.58 -6.94
CA SER A 96 -7.64 6.40 -7.75
C SER A 96 -6.62 5.48 -7.05
N ILE A 97 -6.70 4.18 -7.35
CA ILE A 97 -5.65 3.22 -7.01
C ILE A 97 -4.90 2.88 -8.29
N GLU A 98 -3.58 3.09 -8.28
CA GLU A 98 -2.69 2.72 -9.37
C GLU A 98 -1.88 1.47 -8.99
N ILE A 99 -1.80 0.54 -9.93
CA ILE A 99 -0.95 -0.66 -9.85
C ILE A 99 0.17 -0.46 -10.88
N SER A 100 1.41 -0.27 -10.42
CA SER A 100 2.54 0.13 -11.28
C SER A 100 3.37 -1.03 -11.81
N HIS A 101 3.18 -2.24 -11.28
CA HIS A 101 3.91 -3.45 -11.65
C HIS A 101 2.96 -4.66 -11.68
N VAL A 102 2.77 -5.24 -12.85
CA VAL A 102 1.96 -6.46 -12.99
C VAL A 102 2.93 -7.64 -13.06
N ASP A 103 3.17 -8.30 -11.93
CA ASP A 103 3.80 -9.63 -11.98
C ASP A 103 2.91 -10.61 -12.77
N PRO A 104 3.48 -11.66 -13.37
CA PRO A 104 2.70 -12.78 -13.91
C PRO A 104 1.70 -13.33 -12.87
N GLU A 105 0.66 -14.03 -13.33
CA GLU A 105 -0.28 -14.71 -12.43
C GLU A 105 0.48 -15.50 -11.34
N PHE A 106 0.13 -15.22 -10.09
CA PHE A 106 0.67 -15.89 -8.92
C PHE A 106 -0.47 -16.49 -8.11
N THR A 107 -0.23 -17.67 -7.53
CA THR A 107 -1.14 -18.33 -6.60
C THR A 107 -0.60 -18.19 -5.19
N ILE A 108 -1.45 -17.81 -4.25
CA ILE A 108 -1.12 -17.79 -2.83
C ILE A 108 -1.86 -18.93 -2.17
N GLU A 109 -1.10 -19.84 -1.59
CA GLU A 109 -1.64 -20.94 -0.80
C GLU A 109 -1.39 -20.64 0.69
N LEU A 110 -2.46 -20.60 1.48
CA LEU A 110 -2.38 -20.57 2.93
C LEU A 110 -2.10 -21.99 3.41
N LEU A 111 -0.89 -22.24 3.92
CA LEU A 111 -0.52 -23.53 4.47
C LEU A 111 -0.91 -23.59 5.97
N GLY A 112 -2.10 -24.15 6.26
CA GLY A 112 -2.56 -24.49 7.60
C GLY A 112 -3.69 -23.60 8.16
N GLU A 113 -4.79 -24.25 8.57
CA GLU A 113 -5.77 -23.74 9.55
C GLU A 113 -5.50 -24.35 10.92
#